data_AF-V5YSH9-F1
#
_entry.id   AF-V5YSH9-F1
#
_cell.length_a   1.000
_cell.length_b   1.000
_cell.length_c   1.000
_cell.angle_alpha   90.00
_cell.angle_beta   90.00
_cell.angle_gamma   90.00
#
_symmetry.space_group_name_H-M   'P 1'
#
loop_
_entity.id
_entity.type
_entity.pdbx_description
1 polymer ?
#
loop_
_entity_poly.entity_id
_entity_poly.type
_entity_poly.pdbx_seq_one_letter_code
_entity_poly.pdbx_strand_id
1 'polypeptide(L)'
;YNTHDNLTVISSTKKSIKDSILEQLEIEYENFLSCDLIFTESQPSKIIGTEKEFLTSKNLDNKSGCHAIMNSYIHTSNNKNKMAVFFDNEEVGSLTSRGADSNFLSEVLERIDLALNLNREEHLIKTNKSFNISFDSVHGIHPGYACKHDPNYQATLSKGIVVKNSANFRYATTSTGFAKLKNLAIKNNI
;
A
#
# COMPACT_ATOMS: atom_id res chain seq x y z
N TYR A 1 0.40 -22.12 -15.83
CA TYR A 1 -0.05 -21.09 -16.78
C TYR A 1 1.15 -20.22 -17.09
N ASN A 2 1.75 -20.33 -18.29
CA ASN A 2 2.88 -19.48 -18.67
C ASN A 2 2.31 -18.14 -19.14
N THR A 3 2.49 -17.08 -18.36
CA THR A 3 1.96 -15.75 -18.70
C THR A 3 2.62 -15.17 -19.95
N HIS A 4 3.90 -15.49 -20.22
CA HIS A 4 4.64 -14.98 -21.37
C HIS A 4 4.04 -15.44 -22.71
N ASP A 5 3.57 -16.68 -22.77
CA ASP A 5 3.06 -17.28 -24.02
C ASP A 5 1.57 -17.00 -24.25
N ASN A 6 0.82 -16.61 -23.21
CA ASN A 6 -0.64 -16.56 -23.24
C ASN A 6 -1.24 -15.16 -23.06
N LEU A 7 -0.43 -14.12 -22.85
CA LEU A 7 -0.87 -12.72 -22.83
C LEU A 7 -0.56 -12.07 -24.19
N THR A 8 -1.55 -12.02 -25.08
CA THR A 8 -1.46 -11.29 -26.34
C THR A 8 -2.31 -10.04 -26.28
N VAL A 9 -1.68 -8.87 -26.50
CA VAL A 9 -2.40 -7.61 -26.64
C VAL A 9 -2.87 -7.49 -28.09
N ILE A 10 -4.19 -7.50 -28.30
CA ILE A 10 -4.79 -7.28 -29.60
C ILE A 10 -5.25 -5.82 -29.66
N SER A 11 -4.72 -5.04 -30.60
CA SER A 11 -5.13 -3.67 -30.86
C SER A 11 -5.63 -3.53 -32.30
N SER A 12 -6.70 -2.75 -32.49
CA SER A 12 -7.21 -2.36 -33.81
C SER A 12 -6.67 -1.00 -34.28
N THR A 13 -5.72 -0.40 -33.56
CA THR A 13 -5.16 0.92 -33.88
C THR A 13 -4.24 0.86 -35.09
N LYS A 14 -4.35 1.84 -35.99
CA LYS A 14 -3.43 1.99 -37.13
C LYS A 14 -2.03 2.43 -36.70
N LYS A 15 -1.94 3.26 -35.66
CA LYS A 15 -0.67 3.68 -35.03
C LYS A 15 -0.26 2.66 -33.98
N SER A 16 1.05 2.47 -33.82
CA SER A 16 1.56 1.66 -32.72
C SER A 16 1.31 2.35 -31.38
N ILE A 17 1.32 1.57 -30.29
CA ILE A 17 1.22 2.12 -28.92
C ILE A 17 2.37 3.11 -28.67
N LYS A 18 3.58 2.80 -29.14
CA LYS A 18 4.75 3.67 -29.02
C LYS A 18 4.52 5.02 -29.70
N ASP A 19 4.08 5.03 -30.95
CA ASP A 19 3.86 6.28 -31.70
C ASP A 19 2.78 7.14 -31.03
N SER A 20 1.72 6.49 -30.53
CA SER A 20 0.63 7.18 -29.82
C SER A 20 1.13 7.86 -28.55
N ILE A 21 2.03 7.21 -27.80
CA ILE A 21 2.64 7.78 -26.59
C ILE A 21 3.57 8.95 -26.94
N LEU A 22 4.43 8.80 -27.95
CA LEU A 22 5.36 9.85 -28.36
C LEU A 22 4.63 11.11 -28.84
N GLU A 23 3.58 10.93 -29.63
CA GLU A 23 2.72 12.02 -30.08
C GLU A 23 2.01 12.71 -28.91
N GLN A 24 1.45 11.94 -27.96
CA GLN A 24 0.74 12.50 -26.81
C GLN A 24 1.66 13.23 -25.83
N LEU A 25 2.90 12.76 -25.67
CA LEU A 25 3.90 13.38 -24.78
C LEU A 25 4.74 14.45 -25.50
N GLU A 26 4.52 14.68 -26.79
CA GLU A 26 5.27 15.60 -27.64
C GLU A 26 6.79 15.32 -27.64
N ILE A 27 7.17 14.04 -27.64
CA ILE A 27 8.57 13.58 -27.65
C ILE A 27 8.96 13.17 -29.08
N GLU A 28 9.99 13.81 -29.63
CA GLU A 28 10.61 13.40 -30.91
C GLU A 28 11.20 11.98 -30.80
N TYR A 29 11.13 11.21 -31.88
CA TYR A 29 11.53 9.81 -31.88
C TYR A 29 13.00 9.62 -31.49
N GLU A 30 13.86 10.55 -31.92
CA GLU A 30 15.30 10.59 -31.65
C GLU A 30 15.61 10.77 -30.16
N ASN A 31 14.69 11.37 -29.40
CA ASN A 31 14.83 11.61 -27.96
C ASN A 31 14.24 10.48 -27.11
N PHE A 32 13.58 9.50 -27.72
CA PHE A 32 13.01 8.37 -27.00
C PHE A 32 14.04 7.27 -26.74
N LEU A 33 14.45 7.15 -25.47
CA LEU A 33 15.42 6.14 -25.05
C LEU A 33 14.76 4.82 -24.60
N SER A 34 13.79 4.90 -23.68
CA SER A 34 13.11 3.72 -23.10
C SER A 34 11.80 4.12 -22.41
N CYS A 35 10.95 3.14 -22.10
CA CYS A 35 9.74 3.34 -21.30
C CYS A 35 9.36 2.11 -20.47
N ASP A 36 8.76 2.35 -19.30
CA ASP A 36 8.05 1.34 -18.53
C ASP A 36 6.54 1.55 -18.68
N LEU A 37 5.84 0.55 -19.23
CA LEU A 37 4.41 0.61 -19.48
C LEU A 37 3.67 -0.49 -18.72
N ILE A 38 2.54 -0.13 -18.14
CA ILE A 38 1.66 -1.05 -17.42
C ILE A 38 0.27 -0.99 -18.05
N PHE A 39 -0.22 -2.13 -18.52
CA PHE A 39 -1.63 -2.26 -18.90
C PHE A 39 -2.50 -2.28 -17.65
N THR A 40 -3.58 -1.50 -17.68
CA THR A 40 -4.50 -1.39 -16.57
C THR A 40 -5.93 -1.30 -17.10
N GLU A 41 -6.87 -1.82 -16.33
CA GLU A 41 -8.29 -1.76 -16.68
C GLU A 41 -8.74 -0.31 -16.86
N SER A 42 -9.44 0.00 -17.96
CA SER A 42 -9.95 1.37 -18.22
C SER A 42 -11.23 1.71 -17.45
N GLN A 43 -11.91 0.69 -16.91
CA GLN A 43 -13.15 0.87 -16.18
C GLN A 43 -12.93 1.70 -14.90
N PRO A 44 -13.73 2.76 -14.68
CA PRO A 44 -13.64 3.56 -13.46
C PRO A 44 -14.17 2.79 -12.25
N SER A 45 -13.77 3.24 -11.05
CA SER A 45 -14.31 2.72 -9.80
C SER A 45 -15.82 3.00 -9.68
N LYS A 46 -16.53 2.09 -9.01
CA LYS A 46 -17.98 2.21 -8.80
C LYS A 46 -18.37 1.73 -7.41
N ILE A 47 -19.40 2.34 -6.86
CA ILE A 47 -20.14 1.79 -5.73
C ILE A 47 -21.17 0.81 -6.29
N ILE A 48 -21.20 -0.41 -5.76
CA ILE A 48 -22.09 -1.51 -6.19
C ILE A 48 -22.78 -2.15 -4.97
N GLY A 49 -23.68 -3.08 -5.25
CA GLY A 49 -24.54 -3.69 -4.24
C GLY A 49 -25.92 -3.03 -4.21
N THR A 50 -26.94 -3.77 -3.79
CA THR A 50 -28.33 -3.27 -3.74
C THR A 50 -28.47 -2.11 -2.77
N GLU A 51 -27.67 -2.12 -1.71
CA GLU A 51 -27.62 -1.11 -0.65
C GLU A 51 -26.37 -0.21 -0.76
N LYS A 52 -25.69 -0.24 -1.92
CA LYS A 52 -24.44 0.54 -2.17
C LYS A 52 -23.32 0.18 -1.19
N GLU A 53 -23.25 -1.08 -0.78
CA GLU A 53 -22.40 -1.54 0.31
C GLU A 53 -20.94 -1.85 -0.08
N PHE A 54 -20.61 -1.88 -1.38
CA PHE A 54 -19.27 -2.24 -1.85
C PHE A 54 -18.66 -1.19 -2.79
N LEU A 55 -17.35 -0.98 -2.66
CA LEU A 55 -16.53 -0.27 -3.63
C LEU A 55 -15.81 -1.29 -4.52
N THR A 56 -16.01 -1.19 -5.83
CA THR A 56 -15.18 -1.89 -6.81
C THR A 56 -14.21 -0.93 -7.47
N SER A 57 -12.94 -1.31 -7.52
CA SER A 57 -11.89 -0.56 -8.21
C SER A 57 -10.70 -1.47 -8.47
N LYS A 58 -9.93 -1.15 -9.52
CA LYS A 58 -8.60 -1.69 -9.74
C LYS A 58 -7.61 -1.16 -8.70
N ASN A 59 -6.58 -1.93 -8.40
CA ASN A 59 -5.47 -1.51 -7.53
C ASN A 59 -5.91 -1.06 -6.11
N LEU A 60 -7.02 -1.60 -5.58
CA LEU A 60 -7.38 -1.36 -4.18
C LEU A 60 -6.25 -1.79 -3.25
N ASP A 61 -5.59 -2.87 -3.60
CA ASP A 61 -4.34 -3.28 -2.99
C ASP A 61 -3.16 -2.51 -3.59
N ASN A 62 -2.39 -1.72 -2.84
CA ASN A 62 -2.70 -1.16 -1.52
C ASN A 62 -3.04 0.35 -1.60
N LYS A 63 -3.54 0.83 -2.75
CA LYS A 63 -3.87 2.26 -2.92
C LYS A 63 -5.00 2.72 -1.98
N SER A 64 -5.88 1.81 -1.57
CA SER A 64 -6.92 2.10 -0.58
C SER A 64 -6.31 2.45 0.79
N GLY A 65 -5.30 1.70 1.23
CA GLY A 65 -4.51 2.01 2.42
C GLY A 65 -3.74 3.30 2.29
N CYS A 66 -3.06 3.53 1.16
CA CYS A 66 -2.36 4.79 0.90
C CYS A 66 -3.30 6.00 0.98
N HIS A 67 -4.49 5.89 0.38
CA HIS A 67 -5.51 6.93 0.45
C HIS A 67 -5.98 7.17 1.89
N ALA A 68 -6.26 6.11 2.66
CA ALA A 68 -6.67 6.23 4.06
C ALA A 68 -5.59 6.92 4.92
N ILE A 69 -4.32 6.53 4.76
CA ILE A 69 -3.18 7.17 5.44
C ILE A 69 -3.10 8.64 5.07
N MET A 70 -3.07 8.97 3.77
CA MET A 70 -2.98 10.37 3.31
C MET A 70 -4.13 11.22 3.84
N ASN A 71 -5.35 10.70 3.76
CA ASN A 71 -6.53 11.40 4.27
C ASN A 71 -6.41 11.64 5.78
N SER A 72 -5.97 10.64 6.56
CA SER A 72 -5.71 10.81 7.99
C SER A 72 -4.60 11.82 8.26
N TYR A 73 -3.53 11.82 7.46
CA TYR A 73 -2.36 12.66 7.67
C TYR A 73 -2.67 14.13 7.49
N ILE A 74 -3.46 14.47 6.46
CA ILE A 74 -3.92 15.82 6.13
C ILE A 74 -4.89 16.35 7.18
N HIS A 75 -5.81 15.52 7.66
CA HIS A 75 -6.88 15.96 8.58
C HIS A 75 -6.52 15.81 10.06
N THR A 76 -5.39 15.19 10.40
CA THR A 76 -4.94 15.08 11.79
C THR A 76 -4.18 16.32 12.21
N SER A 77 -4.72 17.08 13.16
CA SER A 77 -4.00 18.12 13.90
C SER A 77 -3.47 17.58 15.22
N ASN A 78 -2.17 17.29 15.30
CA ASN A 78 -1.52 17.02 16.59
C ASN A 78 -0.09 17.57 16.61
N ASN A 79 0.43 17.83 17.81
CA ASN A 79 1.78 18.38 18.01
C ASN A 79 2.85 17.27 18.14
N LYS A 80 2.58 16.06 17.64
CA LYS A 80 3.52 14.94 17.68
C LYS A 80 4.18 14.77 16.32
N ASN A 81 5.41 14.26 16.34
CA ASN A 81 6.09 13.84 15.13
C ASN A 81 5.34 12.66 14.50
N LYS A 82 4.92 12.83 13.25
CA LYS A 82 4.24 11.81 12.44
C LYS A 82 4.91 11.76 11.07
N MET A 83 4.91 10.58 10.46
CA MET A 83 5.43 10.35 9.12
C MET A 83 4.51 9.37 8.42
N ALA A 84 4.22 9.64 7.15
CA ALA A 84 3.61 8.68 6.24
C ALA A 84 4.66 8.30 5.19
N VAL A 85 4.81 7.01 4.93
CA VAL A 85 5.79 6.47 3.97
C VAL A 85 5.04 5.52 3.04
N PHE A 86 5.26 5.67 1.74
CA PHE A 86 4.67 4.82 0.71
C PHE A 86 5.80 4.20 -0.10
N PHE A 87 5.86 2.87 -0.10
CA PHE A 87 6.86 2.11 -0.83
C PHE A 87 6.27 1.54 -2.12
N ASP A 88 7.12 1.36 -3.12
CA ASP A 88 6.79 0.65 -4.35
C ASP A 88 7.24 -0.82 -4.24
N ASN A 89 6.98 -1.63 -5.26
CA ASN A 89 7.53 -2.98 -5.41
C ASN A 89 7.21 -3.98 -4.28
N GLU A 90 6.22 -3.72 -3.42
CA GLU A 90 5.80 -4.67 -2.38
C GLU A 90 5.35 -6.00 -3.00
N GLU A 91 4.54 -5.91 -4.07
CA GLU A 91 4.01 -7.04 -4.84
C GLU A 91 5.08 -7.94 -5.50
N VAL A 92 6.33 -7.45 -5.57
CA VAL A 92 7.47 -8.20 -6.10
C VAL A 92 8.52 -8.50 -5.01
N GLY A 93 8.14 -8.36 -3.74
CA GLY A 93 8.95 -8.75 -2.58
C GLY A 93 9.75 -7.62 -1.92
N SER A 94 9.53 -6.35 -2.29
CA SER A 94 10.17 -5.16 -1.68
C SER A 94 11.70 -5.05 -1.79
N LEU A 95 12.38 -6.00 -2.43
CA LEU A 95 13.84 -6.04 -2.62
C LEU A 95 14.32 -5.13 -3.77
N THR A 96 13.88 -3.87 -3.76
CA THR A 96 14.28 -2.85 -4.73
C THR A 96 14.69 -1.58 -4.01
N SER A 97 15.35 -0.64 -4.69
CA SER A 97 15.71 0.66 -4.09
C SER A 97 14.50 1.52 -3.68
N ARG A 98 13.29 1.17 -4.12
CA ARG A 98 12.02 1.86 -3.80
C ARG A 98 11.09 1.02 -2.92
N GLY A 99 11.50 -0.20 -2.60
CA GLY A 99 10.74 -1.14 -1.78
C GLY A 99 10.95 -0.94 -0.29
N ALA A 100 10.08 -1.58 0.49
CA ALA A 100 10.09 -1.49 1.95
C ALA A 100 11.31 -2.17 2.61
N ASP A 101 11.97 -3.10 1.91
CA ASP A 101 13.20 -3.77 2.36
C ASP A 101 14.48 -3.04 1.89
N SER A 102 14.33 -1.77 1.51
CA SER A 102 15.45 -0.88 1.20
C SER A 102 15.87 -0.08 2.42
N ASN A 103 17.03 0.59 2.30
CA ASN A 103 17.51 1.51 3.32
C ASN A 103 16.81 2.89 3.28
N PHE A 104 15.87 3.11 2.36
CA PHE A 104 15.28 4.43 2.10
C PHE A 104 14.75 5.11 3.37
N LEU A 105 13.91 4.41 4.14
CA LEU A 105 13.31 4.98 5.35
C LEU A 105 14.36 5.25 6.43
N SER A 106 15.29 4.33 6.64
CA SER A 106 16.37 4.48 7.63
C SER A 106 17.25 5.69 7.29
N GLU A 107 17.67 5.82 6.03
CA GLU A 107 18.47 6.95 5.55
C GLU A 107 17.71 8.28 5.66
N VAL A 108 16.42 8.32 5.31
CA VAL A 108 15.60 9.54 5.45
C VAL A 108 15.49 9.95 6.92
N LEU A 109 15.25 9.01 7.83
CA LEU A 109 15.17 9.30 9.27
C LEU A 109 16.49 9.79 9.84
N GLU A 110 17.62 9.16 9.46
CA GLU A 110 18.95 9.60 9.86
C GLU A 110 19.27 11.01 9.32
N ARG A 111 18.93 11.30 8.06
CA ARG A 111 19.14 12.64 7.48
C ARG A 111 18.32 13.73 8.16
N ILE A 112 17.08 13.43 8.56
CA ILE A 112 16.26 14.35 9.36
C ILE A 112 16.94 14.61 10.70
N ASP A 113 17.46 13.58 11.35
CA ASP A 113 18.13 13.71 12.64
C ASP A 113 19.43 14.51 12.56
N LEU A 114 20.23 14.28 11.53
CA LEU A 114 21.43 15.07 11.24
C LEU A 114 21.08 16.56 11.02
N ALA A 115 20.00 16.85 10.28
CA ALA A 115 19.55 18.22 10.06
C ALA A 115 19.04 18.91 11.35
N LEU A 116 18.60 18.12 12.33
CA LEU A 116 18.19 18.58 13.67
C LEU A 116 19.35 18.60 14.68
N ASN A 117 20.59 18.32 14.25
CA ASN A 117 21.78 18.20 15.09
C ASN A 117 21.66 17.12 16.18
N LEU A 118 20.88 16.07 15.93
CA LEU A 118 20.80 14.92 16.82
C LEU A 118 21.98 13.98 16.60
N ASN A 119 22.44 13.38 17.68
CA ASN A 119 23.49 12.36 17.63
C ASN A 119 22.91 10.95 17.42
N ARG A 120 23.80 9.98 17.24
CA ARG A 120 23.42 8.57 16.99
C ARG A 120 22.61 7.94 18.12
N GLU A 121 22.94 8.24 19.38
CA GLU A 121 22.21 7.68 20.53
C GLU A 121 20.77 8.23 20.57
N GLU A 122 20.60 9.52 20.29
CA GLU A 122 19.28 10.15 20.18
C GLU A 122 18.45 9.54 19.04
N HIS A 123 19.06 9.25 17.89
CA HIS A 123 18.41 8.54 16.79
C HIS A 123 17.90 7.16 17.24
N LEU A 124 18.77 6.35 17.87
CA LEU A 124 18.41 4.99 18.32
C LEU A 124 17.29 5.01 19.37
N ILE A 125 17.36 5.94 20.34
CA ILE A 125 16.31 6.11 21.35
C ILE A 125 14.99 6.53 20.68
N LYS A 126 15.02 7.48 19.75
CA LYS A 126 13.84 7.95 19.03
C LYS A 126 13.19 6.82 18.22
N THR A 127 13.99 6.05 17.48
CA THR A 127 13.51 4.92 16.68
C THR A 127 12.88 3.85 17.58
N ASN A 128 13.51 3.50 18.71
CA ASN A 128 12.94 2.54 19.67
C ASN A 128 11.67 3.05 20.38
N LYS A 129 11.50 4.37 20.54
CA LYS A 129 10.29 4.98 21.09
C LYS A 129 9.18 5.18 20.06
N SER A 130 9.48 4.98 18.77
CA SER A 130 8.51 5.14 17.69
C SER A 130 7.54 3.95 17.62
N PHE A 131 6.38 4.17 17.01
CA PHE A 131 5.39 3.13 16.77
C PHE A 131 5.00 3.15 15.30
N ASN A 132 5.24 2.06 14.59
CA ASN A 132 4.92 1.91 13.18
C ASN A 132 3.59 1.16 13.02
N ILE A 133 2.72 1.69 12.15
CA ILE A 133 1.51 1.01 11.68
C ILE A 133 1.73 0.71 10.21
N SER A 134 2.09 -0.54 9.90
CA SER A 134 2.07 -1.06 8.53
C SER A 134 0.62 -1.32 8.15
N PHE A 135 0.11 -0.51 7.22
CA PHE A 135 -1.27 -0.60 6.75
C PHE A 135 -1.29 -1.23 5.37
N ASP A 136 -1.94 -2.39 5.28
CA ASP A 136 -2.00 -3.18 4.07
C ASP A 136 -3.28 -4.03 4.08
N SER A 137 -3.80 -4.34 2.89
CA SER A 137 -5.10 -4.98 2.71
C SER A 137 -5.20 -6.32 3.44
N VAL A 138 -6.43 -6.72 3.74
CA VAL A 138 -6.73 -8.03 4.32
C VAL A 138 -7.78 -8.75 3.48
N HIS A 139 -7.73 -10.07 3.50
CA HIS A 139 -8.72 -10.89 2.83
C HIS A 139 -10.00 -10.99 3.68
N GLY A 140 -11.06 -10.32 3.22
CA GLY A 140 -12.41 -10.55 3.73
C GLY A 140 -12.90 -11.96 3.38
N ILE A 141 -13.77 -12.53 4.22
CA ILE A 141 -14.37 -13.83 3.96
C ILE A 141 -15.20 -13.78 2.67
N HIS A 142 -14.87 -14.67 1.73
CA HIS A 142 -15.68 -14.87 0.53
C HIS A 142 -16.73 -15.96 0.79
N PRO A 143 -18.05 -15.70 0.64
CA PRO A 143 -19.10 -16.69 0.94
C PRO A 143 -18.93 -18.02 0.19
N GLY A 144 -18.57 -17.98 -1.09
CA GLY A 144 -18.28 -19.16 -1.90
C GLY A 144 -16.99 -19.92 -1.55
N TYR A 145 -16.11 -19.35 -0.71
CA TYR A 145 -14.82 -19.91 -0.33
C TYR A 145 -14.55 -19.79 1.17
N ALA A 146 -15.60 -19.87 2.00
CA ALA A 146 -15.47 -19.76 3.45
C ALA A 146 -14.47 -20.77 4.04
N CYS A 147 -14.32 -21.94 3.41
CA CYS A 147 -13.34 -22.97 3.78
C CYS A 147 -11.87 -22.54 3.64
N LYS A 148 -11.57 -21.42 2.99
CA LYS A 148 -10.22 -20.83 2.90
C LYS A 148 -9.87 -19.94 4.10
N HIS A 149 -10.83 -19.66 4.98
CA HIS A 149 -10.65 -18.82 6.16
C HIS A 149 -10.78 -19.66 7.43
N ASP A 150 -10.04 -19.27 8.46
CA ASP A 150 -10.22 -19.84 9.80
C ASP A 150 -11.60 -19.44 10.34
N PRO A 151 -12.42 -20.38 10.84
CA PRO A 151 -13.75 -20.10 11.35
C PRO A 151 -13.78 -19.10 12.53
N ASN A 152 -12.69 -19.00 13.30
CA ASN A 152 -12.60 -18.11 14.46
C ASN A 152 -12.01 -16.72 14.12
N TYR A 153 -11.37 -16.57 12.96
CA TYR A 153 -10.63 -15.35 12.60
C TYR A 153 -11.05 -14.82 11.22
N GLN A 154 -12.35 -14.54 11.07
CA GLN A 154 -12.93 -14.07 9.82
C GLN A 154 -13.02 -12.55 9.77
N ALA A 155 -12.41 -11.94 8.75
CA ALA A 155 -12.62 -10.54 8.42
C ALA A 155 -13.90 -10.38 7.60
N THR A 156 -14.85 -9.56 8.07
CA THR A 156 -16.08 -9.26 7.32
C THR A 156 -15.99 -7.86 6.74
N LEU A 157 -16.40 -7.70 5.48
CA LEU A 157 -16.43 -6.39 4.84
C LEU A 157 -17.34 -5.42 5.62
N SER A 158 -16.97 -4.14 5.61
CA SER A 158 -17.73 -3.06 6.25
C SER A 158 -17.89 -3.21 7.78
N LYS A 159 -17.04 -4.01 8.44
CA LYS A 159 -17.00 -4.19 9.91
C LYS A 159 -15.77 -3.58 10.59
N GLY A 160 -15.12 -2.61 9.94
CA GLY A 160 -14.01 -1.85 10.52
C GLY A 160 -12.63 -2.39 10.17
N ILE A 161 -11.64 -2.02 10.99
CA ILE A 161 -10.22 -2.33 10.78
C ILE A 161 -9.89 -3.73 11.29
N VAL A 162 -9.04 -4.45 10.55
CA VAL A 162 -8.54 -5.77 10.94
C VAL A 162 -7.06 -5.68 11.26
N VAL A 163 -6.66 -6.31 12.37
CA VAL A 163 -5.24 -6.43 12.73
C VAL A 163 -4.75 -7.82 12.32
N LYS A 164 -3.80 -7.86 11.39
CA LYS A 164 -3.17 -9.10 10.91
C LYS A 164 -2.16 -9.59 11.95
N ASN A 165 -2.27 -10.83 12.42
CA ASN A 165 -1.33 -11.43 13.37
C ASN A 165 -0.88 -12.80 12.87
N SER A 166 0.39 -13.16 13.08
CA SER A 166 0.95 -14.44 12.70
C SER A 166 2.00 -14.88 13.71
N ALA A 167 1.82 -16.08 14.29
CA ALA A 167 2.82 -16.68 15.17
C ALA A 167 4.16 -16.96 14.45
N ASN A 168 4.13 -17.11 13.12
CA ASN A 168 5.31 -17.31 12.28
C ASN A 168 5.93 -15.98 11.82
N PHE A 169 5.54 -14.84 12.42
CA PHE A 169 6.06 -13.51 12.11
C PHE A 169 5.95 -13.11 10.63
N ARG A 170 4.96 -13.65 9.90
CA ARG A 170 4.56 -13.10 8.60
C ARG A 170 4.00 -11.69 8.70
N TYR A 171 3.55 -11.31 9.90
CA TYR A 171 3.19 -9.94 10.27
C TYR A 171 3.99 -9.56 11.52
N ALA A 172 4.53 -8.34 11.55
CA ALA A 172 5.34 -7.85 12.68
C ALA A 172 4.53 -7.53 13.95
N THR A 173 3.23 -7.83 13.95
CA THR A 173 2.34 -7.52 15.06
C THR A 173 2.68 -8.36 16.29
N THR A 174 2.93 -7.68 17.41
CA THR A 174 3.13 -8.28 18.73
C THR A 174 1.90 -8.09 19.61
N SER A 175 1.84 -8.77 20.75
CA SER A 175 0.77 -8.59 21.75
C SER A 175 0.66 -7.15 22.24
N THR A 176 1.79 -6.47 22.44
CA THR A 176 1.82 -5.06 22.86
C THR A 176 1.34 -4.13 21.76
N GLY A 177 1.73 -4.38 20.50
CA GLY A 177 1.23 -3.65 19.34
C GLY A 177 -0.28 -3.83 19.16
N PHE A 178 -0.76 -5.06 19.23
CA PHE A 178 -2.19 -5.39 19.16
C PHE A 178 -2.99 -4.69 20.26
N ALA A 179 -2.53 -4.74 21.52
CA ALA A 179 -3.19 -4.09 22.64
C ALA A 179 -3.28 -2.56 22.45
N LYS A 180 -2.21 -1.92 21.95
CA LYS A 180 -2.21 -0.49 21.61
C LYS A 180 -3.26 -0.16 20.55
N LEU A 181 -3.30 -0.91 19.45
CA LEU A 181 -4.26 -0.71 18.36
C LEU A 181 -5.70 -0.93 18.82
N LYS A 182 -5.95 -2.02 19.56
CA LYS A 182 -7.29 -2.33 20.10
C LYS A 182 -7.77 -1.23 21.06
N ASN A 183 -6.90 -0.76 21.96
CA ASN A 183 -7.24 0.34 22.86
C ASN A 183 -7.53 1.65 22.11
N LEU A 184 -6.78 1.94 21.04
CA LEU A 184 -7.05 3.08 20.17
C LEU A 184 -8.40 2.97 19.49
N ALA A 185 -8.75 1.79 18.93
CA ALA A 185 -10.04 1.57 18.29
C ALA A 185 -11.21 1.76 19.28
N ILE A 186 -11.12 1.13 20.48
CA ILE A 186 -12.13 1.27 21.54
C ILE A 186 -12.32 2.73 21.95
N LYS A 187 -11.23 3.48 22.15
CA LYS A 187 -11.30 4.90 22.55
C LYS A 187 -11.95 5.80 21.51
N ASN A 188 -11.87 5.43 20.23
CA ASN A 188 -12.38 6.22 19.12
C ASN A 188 -13.69 5.67 18.54
N ASN A 189 -14.29 4.65 19.17
CA ASN A 189 -15.49 3.95 18.68
C ASN A 189 -15.36 3.48 17.23
N ILE A 190 -14.20 2.91 16.89
CA ILE A 190 -13.91 2.23 15.62
C ILE A 190 -14.06 0.73 15.78
#